data_AF-A0A835D3F6-F1
#
_entry.id   AF-A0A835D3F6-F1
#
_cell.length_a   1.000
_cell.length_b   1.000
_cell.length_c   1.000
_cell.angle_alpha   90.00
_cell.angle_beta   90.00
_cell.angle_gamma   90.00
#
_symmetry.space_group_name_H-M   'P 1'
#
loop_
_entity.id
_entity.type
_entity.pdbx_description
1 polymer ?
#
loop_
_entity_poly.entity_id
_entity_poly.type
_entity_poly.pdbx_seq_one_letter_code
_entity_poly.pdbx_strand_id
1 'polypeptide(L)'
;MEKEEGDSCRSHVLVFPFPVQGHINPMLQFSKRLASKGLKVTLATTIFISNSIQAETGSVRVESISDGFDEGGLRKAGSIDAYLERFEAIGSQTLAELIEKQRISDHPVKCLVYDSVIPWALDRAKRLGLVGASFFTQSCAVDVIYYYAHHGLLSTPLQGPTISLPGLPLLGIHDLPSFVYAVGSYPSIFSHVLKQYSNIEKADWLLFNTFDKLEDELWPGKTIGPTVPSMYLYKRVEGDNDYGLDLFNPNADACMKWLNTKESGSVVYVSFGSIATLGEEQMEELAWGLKGSNNYFLWVVRASEENKLPRELAEETSEKGLIVTWCPQLEVLAHQAVGCFMTHCGWNSTLEALSLGVPMVAMPQWTDQTTNAKFVVDIWKAGVRVKVDEKGIVRRGEIELCIREVMEEEKGKDIRRNACRWKELAKEAVDEGGSSDKNIEEFVAGLV
;
A
#
# COMPACT_ATOMS: atom_id res chain seq x y z
N MET A 1 40.31 -26.42 -1.65
CA MET A 1 38.92 -26.66 -2.11
C MET A 1 38.30 -25.30 -2.29
N GLU A 2 38.50 -24.74 -3.48
CA GLU A 2 37.84 -23.52 -3.93
C GLU A 2 36.36 -23.85 -4.07
N LYS A 3 35.50 -23.04 -3.46
CA LYS A 3 34.06 -23.06 -3.73
C LYS A 3 33.90 -22.45 -5.12
N GLU A 4 33.52 -23.27 -6.09
CA GLU A 4 32.94 -22.79 -7.33
C GLU A 4 31.67 -21.99 -6.98
N GLU A 5 31.72 -20.66 -7.16
CA GLU A 5 30.54 -19.83 -7.25
C GLU A 5 29.83 -20.18 -8.55
N GLY A 6 28.78 -21.00 -8.44
CA GLY A 6 27.94 -21.40 -9.56
C GLY A 6 27.15 -20.23 -10.11
N ASP A 7 27.53 -19.79 -11.30
CA ASP A 7 26.81 -18.89 -12.19
C ASP A 7 25.52 -19.57 -12.72
N SER A 8 24.46 -19.65 -11.92
CA SER A 8 23.15 -20.09 -12.42
C SER A 8 22.00 -19.28 -11.83
N CYS A 9 21.76 -18.08 -12.39
CA CYS A 9 20.44 -17.49 -12.22
C CYS A 9 19.43 -18.34 -13.02
N ARG A 10 18.48 -18.97 -12.33
CA ARG A 10 17.65 -20.04 -12.93
C ARG A 10 16.51 -19.54 -13.80
N SER A 11 16.02 -18.31 -13.62
CA SER A 11 14.92 -17.72 -14.41
C SER A 11 14.83 -16.21 -14.23
N HIS A 12 14.29 -15.52 -15.23
CA HIS A 12 14.11 -14.07 -15.23
C HIS A 12 12.64 -13.69 -15.12
N VAL A 13 12.32 -12.86 -14.13
CA VAL A 13 11.00 -12.28 -13.88
C VAL A 13 11.00 -10.79 -14.23
N LEU A 14 10.05 -10.37 -15.04
CA LEU A 14 9.74 -8.97 -15.26
C LEU A 14 8.59 -8.58 -14.33
N VAL A 15 8.76 -7.52 -13.55
CA VAL A 15 7.77 -7.02 -12.60
C VAL A 15 7.27 -5.67 -13.09
N PHE A 16 5.96 -5.52 -13.27
CA PHE A 16 5.35 -4.37 -13.94
C PHE A 16 4.24 -3.75 -13.06
N PRO A 17 4.60 -2.82 -12.15
CA PRO A 17 3.65 -2.10 -11.30
C PRO A 17 2.84 -1.05 -12.05
N PHE A 18 1.66 -0.71 -11.51
CA PHE A 18 0.99 0.53 -11.90
C PHE A 18 1.85 1.74 -11.48
N PRO A 19 1.97 2.81 -12.29
CA PRO A 19 2.97 3.87 -12.10
C PRO A 19 2.60 4.89 -11.01
N VAL A 20 2.28 4.39 -9.82
CA VAL A 20 1.97 5.16 -8.61
C VAL A 20 2.71 4.51 -7.43
N GLN A 21 3.26 5.31 -6.51
CA GLN A 21 4.12 4.83 -5.42
C GLN A 21 3.49 3.71 -4.57
N GLY A 22 2.18 3.77 -4.31
CA GLY A 22 1.47 2.73 -3.57
C GLY A 22 1.44 1.35 -4.25
N HIS A 23 1.73 1.29 -5.55
CA HIS A 23 1.79 0.05 -6.32
C HIS A 23 3.25 -0.38 -6.56
N ILE A 24 4.11 0.60 -6.85
CA ILE A 24 5.53 0.38 -7.11
C ILE A 24 6.25 -0.19 -5.88
N ASN A 25 6.07 0.41 -4.71
CA ASN A 25 6.80 0.05 -3.49
C ASN A 25 6.58 -1.41 -3.05
N PRO A 26 5.34 -1.92 -2.92
CA PRO A 26 5.13 -3.32 -2.56
C PRO A 26 5.68 -4.29 -3.61
N MET A 27 5.55 -3.98 -4.90
CA MET A 27 6.06 -4.83 -5.98
C MET A 27 7.61 -4.82 -6.07
N LEU A 28 8.26 -3.70 -5.73
CA LEU A 28 9.72 -3.66 -5.58
C LEU A 28 10.19 -4.53 -4.40
N GLN A 29 9.49 -4.47 -3.27
CA GLN A 29 9.84 -5.30 -2.11
C GLN A 29 9.66 -6.78 -2.39
N PHE A 30 8.59 -7.14 -3.11
CA PHE A 30 8.45 -8.49 -3.65
C PHE A 30 9.60 -8.86 -4.61
N SER A 31 10.00 -7.94 -5.48
CA SER A 31 11.13 -8.13 -6.42
C SER A 31 12.44 -8.43 -5.70
N LYS A 32 12.75 -7.68 -4.63
CA LYS A 32 13.94 -7.92 -3.79
C LYS A 32 13.92 -9.32 -3.16
N ARG A 33 12.75 -9.78 -2.73
CA ARG A 33 12.56 -11.13 -2.16
C ARG A 33 12.68 -12.25 -3.20
N LEU A 34 12.23 -12.02 -4.43
CA LEU A 34 12.48 -12.94 -5.54
C LEU A 34 13.98 -13.03 -5.87
N ALA A 35 14.66 -11.88 -5.89
CA ALA A 35 16.09 -11.81 -6.15
C ALA A 35 16.91 -12.53 -5.07
N SER A 36 16.53 -12.42 -3.78
CA SER A 36 17.19 -13.16 -2.71
C SER A 36 17.00 -14.68 -2.77
N LYS A 37 16.00 -15.16 -3.52
CA LYS A 37 15.79 -16.59 -3.84
C LYS A 37 16.44 -17.03 -5.16
N GLY A 38 17.32 -16.19 -5.74
CA GLY A 38 18.16 -16.54 -6.89
C GLY A 38 17.56 -16.26 -8.27
N LEU A 39 16.41 -15.56 -8.34
CA LEU A 39 15.85 -15.11 -9.62
C LEU A 39 16.50 -13.81 -10.09
N LYS A 40 16.62 -13.66 -11.40
CA LYS A 40 16.94 -12.35 -12.02
C LYS A 40 15.63 -11.60 -12.07
N VAL A 41 15.62 -10.37 -11.57
CA VAL A 41 14.41 -9.57 -11.51
C VAL A 41 14.65 -8.23 -12.17
N THR A 42 13.79 -7.88 -13.11
CA THR A 42 13.72 -6.54 -13.69
C THR A 42 12.40 -5.91 -13.28
N LEU A 43 12.44 -4.75 -12.64
CA LEU A 43 11.29 -3.88 -12.42
C LEU A 43 11.14 -2.95 -13.63
N ALA A 44 10.06 -3.09 -14.39
CA ALA A 44 9.71 -2.18 -15.47
C ALA A 44 8.80 -1.07 -14.96
N THR A 45 9.23 0.18 -15.05
CA THR A 45 8.41 1.35 -14.69
C THR A 45 8.27 2.30 -15.89
N THR A 46 7.54 3.42 -15.74
CA THR A 46 7.41 4.40 -16.81
C THR A 46 8.65 5.30 -16.90
N ILE A 47 8.95 5.83 -18.09
CA ILE A 47 10.09 6.76 -18.29
C ILE A 47 10.03 7.93 -17.33
N PHE A 48 8.85 8.54 -17.13
CA PHE A 48 8.67 9.64 -16.19
C PHE A 48 9.10 9.24 -14.77
N ILE A 49 8.64 8.09 -14.29
CA ILE A 49 8.96 7.60 -12.94
C ILE A 49 10.46 7.26 -12.83
N SER A 50 11.02 6.57 -13.83
CA SER A 50 12.45 6.26 -13.87
C SER A 50 13.35 7.50 -13.84
N ASN A 51 12.92 8.59 -14.47
CA ASN A 51 13.64 9.86 -14.45
C ASN A 51 13.44 10.65 -13.14
N SER A 52 12.34 10.38 -12.42
CA SER A 52 11.97 11.08 -11.20
C SER A 52 12.57 10.45 -9.93
N ILE A 53 13.11 9.23 -10.03
CA ILE A 53 13.61 8.50 -8.86
C ILE A 53 15.11 8.22 -9.00
N GLN A 54 15.88 8.51 -7.95
CA GLN A 54 17.22 7.96 -7.76
C GLN A 54 17.07 6.59 -7.10
N ALA A 55 17.05 5.53 -7.91
CA ALA A 55 16.70 4.19 -7.45
C ALA A 55 17.94 3.42 -6.94
N GLU A 56 18.10 3.30 -5.62
CA GLU A 56 18.99 2.30 -5.01
C GLU A 56 18.23 0.99 -4.83
N THR A 57 18.06 0.26 -5.93
CA THR A 57 17.23 -0.96 -6.00
C THR A 57 18.00 -2.25 -5.69
N GLY A 58 19.28 -2.13 -5.35
CA GLY A 58 20.15 -3.25 -4.97
C GLY A 58 20.26 -4.28 -6.09
N SER A 59 19.78 -5.49 -5.83
CA SER A 59 19.82 -6.64 -6.75
C SER A 59 18.75 -6.60 -7.86
N VAL A 60 17.80 -5.66 -7.79
CA VAL A 60 16.73 -5.52 -8.79
C VAL A 60 17.14 -4.55 -9.88
N ARG A 61 17.12 -4.99 -11.14
CA ARG A 61 17.36 -4.09 -12.29
C ARG A 61 16.13 -3.24 -12.54
N VAL A 62 16.29 -1.96 -12.82
CA VAL A 62 15.21 -1.10 -13.29
C VAL A 62 15.34 -0.87 -14.79
N GLU A 63 14.24 -1.09 -15.52
CA GLU A 63 14.10 -0.68 -16.93
C GLU A 63 12.86 0.21 -17.06
N SER A 64 12.78 0.95 -18.16
CA SER A 64 11.67 1.86 -18.42
C SER A 64 10.92 1.51 -19.70
N ILE A 65 9.62 1.79 -19.68
CA ILE A 65 8.74 1.77 -20.85
C ILE A 65 8.06 3.13 -21.00
N SER A 66 7.60 3.46 -22.21
CA SER A 66 6.78 4.65 -22.41
C SER A 66 5.32 4.34 -22.07
N ASP A 67 4.68 5.21 -21.29
CA ASP A 67 3.22 5.24 -21.11
C ASP A 67 2.53 6.22 -22.06
N GLY A 68 3.30 6.85 -22.95
CA GLY A 68 2.85 7.92 -23.84
C GLY A 68 2.81 9.31 -23.19
N PHE A 69 3.22 9.44 -21.93
CA PHE A 69 3.29 10.69 -21.15
C PHE A 69 4.64 10.84 -20.43
N ASP A 70 5.74 10.56 -21.13
CA ASP A 70 7.09 10.44 -20.55
C ASP A 70 7.62 11.70 -19.84
N GLU A 71 7.08 12.88 -20.15
CA GLU A 71 7.50 14.16 -19.54
C GLU A 71 6.81 14.48 -18.21
N GLY A 72 5.72 13.81 -17.83
CA GLY A 72 4.98 14.18 -16.63
C GLY A 72 3.91 13.20 -16.14
N GLY A 73 3.88 11.99 -16.71
CA GLY A 73 2.96 10.91 -16.38
C GLY A 73 1.50 11.36 -16.39
N LEU A 74 0.72 10.83 -15.44
CA LEU A 74 -0.71 11.09 -15.28
C LEU A 74 -1.08 12.58 -15.28
N ARG A 75 -0.22 13.46 -14.74
CA ARG A 75 -0.52 14.91 -14.65
C ARG A 75 -0.57 15.60 -16.00
N LYS A 76 0.06 15.02 -17.04
CA LYS A 76 0.07 15.56 -18.41
C LYS A 76 -1.07 15.05 -19.28
N ALA A 77 -1.82 14.05 -18.82
CA ALA A 77 -2.87 13.42 -19.60
C ALA A 77 -4.19 14.21 -19.67
N GLY A 78 -4.37 15.22 -18.82
CA GLY A 78 -5.59 16.03 -18.76
C GLY A 78 -6.78 15.33 -18.07
N SER A 79 -6.92 14.01 -18.22
CA SER A 79 -7.88 13.19 -17.48
C SER A 79 -7.33 11.79 -17.19
N ILE A 80 -7.95 11.10 -16.24
CA ILE A 80 -7.61 9.70 -15.90
C ILE A 80 -7.93 8.77 -17.07
N ASP A 81 -9.06 8.95 -17.75
CA ASP A 81 -9.43 8.12 -18.90
C ASP A 81 -8.44 8.24 -20.05
N ALA A 82 -8.04 9.47 -20.39
CA ALA A 82 -7.04 9.71 -21.44
C ALA A 82 -5.68 9.10 -21.07
N TYR A 83 -5.31 9.13 -19.79
CA TYR A 83 -4.09 8.46 -19.33
C TYR A 83 -4.17 6.95 -19.52
N LEU A 84 -5.23 6.33 -19.03
CA LEU A 84 -5.40 4.87 -19.06
C LEU A 84 -5.48 4.32 -20.49
N GLU A 85 -6.24 4.98 -21.38
CA GLU A 85 -6.33 4.61 -22.80
C GLU A 85 -4.97 4.69 -23.49
N ARG A 86 -4.23 5.78 -23.26
CA ARG A 86 -2.91 5.97 -23.86
C ARG A 86 -1.88 5.00 -23.28
N PHE A 87 -1.93 4.78 -21.97
CA PHE A 87 -1.03 3.85 -21.28
C PHE A 87 -1.26 2.42 -21.77
N GLU A 88 -2.50 2.01 -21.99
CA GLU A 88 -2.78 0.72 -22.63
C GLU A 88 -2.24 0.66 -24.07
N ALA A 89 -2.50 1.68 -24.89
CA ALA A 89 -2.07 1.69 -26.29
C ALA A 89 -0.54 1.69 -26.46
N ILE A 90 0.15 2.60 -25.77
CA ILE A 90 1.61 2.80 -25.89
C ILE A 90 2.37 1.87 -24.94
N GLY A 91 1.93 1.76 -23.69
CA GLY A 91 2.56 0.91 -22.68
C GLY A 91 2.51 -0.56 -23.07
N SER A 92 1.41 -1.05 -23.65
CA SER A 92 1.37 -2.43 -24.15
C SER A 92 2.37 -2.69 -25.27
N GLN A 93 2.60 -1.71 -26.15
CA GLN A 93 3.59 -1.84 -27.23
C GLN A 93 5.02 -1.82 -26.67
N THR A 94 5.35 -0.82 -25.86
CA THR A 94 6.71 -0.61 -25.33
C THR A 94 7.10 -1.69 -24.31
N LEU A 95 6.13 -2.24 -23.56
CA LEU A 95 6.33 -3.42 -22.72
C LEU A 95 6.71 -4.66 -23.57
N ALA A 96 6.06 -4.85 -24.72
CA ALA A 96 6.39 -5.95 -25.62
C ALA A 96 7.80 -5.81 -26.20
N GLU A 97 8.17 -4.59 -26.60
CA GLU A 97 9.51 -4.27 -27.10
C GLU A 97 10.58 -4.56 -26.02
N LEU A 98 10.32 -4.20 -24.76
CA LEU A 98 11.20 -4.52 -23.64
C LEU A 98 11.36 -6.03 -23.43
N ILE A 99 10.25 -6.79 -23.44
CA ILE A 99 10.28 -8.25 -23.29
C ILE A 99 11.08 -8.90 -24.44
N GLU A 100 10.83 -8.49 -25.68
CA GLU A 100 11.54 -9.03 -26.85
C GLU A 100 13.03 -8.70 -26.83
N LYS A 101 13.40 -7.49 -26.41
CA LYS A 101 14.81 -7.12 -26.20
C LYS A 101 15.50 -8.05 -25.19
N GLN A 102 14.80 -8.46 -24.14
CA GLN A 102 15.35 -9.35 -23.11
C GLN A 102 15.32 -10.82 -23.52
N ARG A 103 14.50 -11.21 -24.51
CA ARG A 103 14.44 -12.58 -25.05
C ARG A 103 15.75 -13.04 -25.67
N ILE A 104 16.58 -12.10 -26.15
CA ILE A 104 17.88 -12.38 -26.78
C ILE A 104 19.02 -12.46 -25.74
N SER A 105 18.73 -12.18 -24.46
CA SER A 105 19.75 -12.26 -23.39
C SER A 105 19.94 -13.70 -22.89
N ASP A 106 21.04 -13.96 -22.19
CA ASP A 106 21.34 -15.26 -21.57
C ASP A 106 20.28 -15.72 -20.55
N HIS A 107 19.42 -14.79 -20.11
CA HIS A 107 18.34 -15.04 -19.16
C HIS A 107 17.03 -14.43 -19.71
N PRO A 108 16.35 -15.10 -20.65
CA PRO A 108 15.10 -14.61 -21.22
C PRO A 108 14.01 -14.54 -20.16
N VAL A 109 13.13 -13.54 -20.27
CA VAL A 109 11.97 -13.38 -19.38
C VAL A 109 11.09 -14.61 -19.52
N LYS A 110 10.79 -15.29 -18.39
CA LYS A 110 9.84 -16.42 -18.33
C LYS A 110 8.49 -16.02 -17.76
N CYS A 111 8.47 -15.01 -16.88
CA CYS A 111 7.27 -14.59 -16.17
C CYS A 111 7.13 -13.07 -16.17
N LEU A 112 5.91 -12.60 -16.39
CA LEU A 112 5.47 -11.24 -16.12
C LEU A 112 4.62 -11.24 -14.83
N VAL A 113 5.16 -10.66 -13.76
CA VAL A 113 4.38 -10.27 -12.58
C VAL A 113 3.85 -8.87 -12.84
N TYR A 114 2.54 -8.71 -13.00
CA TYR A 114 1.93 -7.43 -13.32
C TYR A 114 0.97 -7.01 -12.22
N ASP A 115 0.80 -5.70 -12.04
CA ASP A 115 -0.21 -5.17 -11.14
C ASP A 115 -1.61 -5.54 -11.63
N SER A 116 -2.44 -6.10 -10.74
CA SER A 116 -3.79 -6.57 -11.06
C SER A 116 -4.65 -5.53 -11.79
N VAL A 117 -4.49 -4.23 -11.52
CA VAL A 117 -5.25 -3.16 -12.19
C VAL A 117 -4.88 -2.97 -13.67
N ILE A 118 -3.90 -3.71 -14.19
CA ILE A 118 -3.41 -3.65 -15.57
C ILE A 118 -3.73 -4.97 -16.32
N PRO A 119 -5.00 -5.31 -16.57
CA PRO A 119 -5.37 -6.60 -17.16
C PRO A 119 -4.80 -6.82 -18.57
N TRP A 120 -4.57 -5.77 -19.35
CA TRP A 120 -3.95 -5.89 -20.68
C TRP A 120 -2.51 -6.41 -20.64
N ALA A 121 -1.83 -6.28 -19.50
CA ALA A 121 -0.48 -6.82 -19.33
C ALA A 121 -0.48 -8.36 -19.35
N LEU A 122 -1.51 -8.99 -18.78
CA LEU A 122 -1.71 -10.44 -18.86
C LEU A 122 -1.91 -10.90 -20.31
N ASP A 123 -2.78 -10.22 -21.05
CA ASP A 123 -3.03 -10.56 -22.45
C ASP A 123 -1.74 -10.44 -23.29
N ARG A 124 -0.91 -9.45 -22.99
CA ARG A 124 0.41 -9.30 -23.61
C ARG A 124 1.35 -10.44 -23.23
N ALA A 125 1.44 -10.79 -21.94
CA ALA A 125 2.25 -11.91 -21.46
C ALA A 125 1.88 -13.23 -22.16
N LYS A 126 0.58 -13.56 -22.23
CA LYS A 126 0.10 -14.78 -22.88
C LYS A 126 0.41 -14.83 -24.37
N ARG A 127 0.28 -13.71 -25.09
CA ARG A 127 0.65 -13.62 -26.52
C ARG A 127 2.15 -13.85 -26.75
N LEU A 128 2.99 -13.50 -25.78
CA LEU A 128 4.44 -13.70 -25.82
C LEU A 128 4.87 -15.05 -25.22
N GLY A 129 3.93 -15.90 -24.80
CA GLY A 129 4.21 -17.22 -24.22
C GLY A 129 4.79 -17.19 -22.82
N LEU A 130 4.57 -16.10 -22.07
CA LEU A 130 5.04 -15.96 -20.69
C LEU A 130 4.02 -16.49 -19.66
N VAL A 131 4.54 -16.92 -18.51
CA VAL A 131 3.74 -17.10 -17.30
C VAL A 131 3.26 -15.71 -16.83
N GLY A 132 1.95 -15.55 -16.61
CA GLY A 132 1.36 -14.32 -16.12
C GLY A 132 0.97 -14.45 -14.64
N ALA A 133 1.54 -13.61 -13.78
CA ALA A 133 1.24 -13.56 -12.36
C ALA A 133 0.60 -12.22 -12.00
N SER A 134 -0.64 -12.24 -11.52
CA SER A 134 -1.37 -11.05 -11.10
C SER A 134 -1.00 -10.70 -9.66
N PHE A 135 -0.56 -9.47 -9.42
CA PHE A 135 -0.16 -8.97 -8.11
C PHE A 135 -1.21 -7.98 -7.57
N PHE A 136 -1.78 -8.29 -6.41
CA PHE A 136 -2.80 -7.49 -5.75
C PHE A 136 -2.18 -6.65 -4.63
N THR A 137 -2.41 -5.34 -4.72
CA THR A 137 -1.96 -4.32 -3.75
C THR A 137 -3.10 -3.84 -2.84
N GLN A 138 -4.18 -4.63 -2.75
CA GLN A 138 -5.35 -4.40 -1.91
C GLN A 138 -5.54 -5.57 -0.95
N SER A 139 -6.42 -5.41 0.05
CA SER A 139 -6.79 -6.50 0.95
C SER A 139 -7.69 -7.51 0.25
N CYS A 140 -7.53 -8.80 0.56
CA CYS A 140 -8.39 -9.86 0.01
C CYS A 140 -9.88 -9.59 0.31
N ALA A 141 -10.18 -8.99 1.46
CA ALA A 141 -11.54 -8.59 1.81
C ALA A 141 -12.17 -7.62 0.80
N VAL A 142 -11.38 -6.65 0.33
CA VAL A 142 -11.79 -5.69 -0.69
C VAL A 142 -11.91 -6.38 -2.05
N ASP A 143 -11.02 -7.32 -2.34
CA ASP A 143 -11.07 -8.07 -3.59
C ASP A 143 -12.35 -8.91 -3.72
N VAL A 144 -12.80 -9.54 -2.63
CA VAL A 144 -14.11 -10.20 -2.57
C VAL A 144 -15.23 -9.23 -2.93
N ILE A 145 -15.25 -8.02 -2.35
CA ILE A 145 -16.31 -7.04 -2.60
C ILE A 145 -16.31 -6.59 -4.06
N TYR A 146 -15.15 -6.23 -4.61
CA TYR A 146 -15.05 -5.77 -5.98
C TYR A 146 -15.31 -6.87 -7.00
N TYR A 147 -14.92 -8.12 -6.73
CA TYR A 147 -15.27 -9.24 -7.59
C TYR A 147 -16.79 -9.43 -7.71
N TYR A 148 -17.50 -9.40 -6.58
CA TYR A 148 -18.95 -9.49 -6.59
C TYR A 148 -19.60 -8.30 -7.29
N ALA A 149 -19.05 -7.09 -7.12
CA ALA A 149 -19.52 -5.92 -7.87
C ALA A 149 -19.28 -6.07 -9.38
N HIS A 150 -18.10 -6.52 -9.80
CA HIS A 150 -17.74 -6.73 -11.21
C HIS A 150 -18.67 -7.73 -11.91
N HIS A 151 -19.00 -8.83 -11.23
CA HIS A 151 -19.87 -9.89 -11.78
C HIS A 151 -21.37 -9.60 -11.62
N GLY A 152 -21.76 -8.44 -11.10
CA GLY A 152 -23.16 -8.08 -10.86
C GLY A 152 -23.83 -8.90 -9.75
N LEU A 153 -23.04 -9.59 -8.92
CA LEU A 153 -23.51 -10.39 -7.77
C LEU A 153 -23.77 -9.51 -6.52
N LEU A 154 -23.16 -8.33 -6.47
CA LEU A 154 -23.47 -7.28 -5.51
C LEU A 154 -24.25 -6.17 -6.23
N SER A 155 -25.50 -5.94 -5.83
CA SER A 155 -26.33 -4.89 -6.43
C SER A 155 -25.76 -3.50 -6.15
N THR A 156 -25.60 -2.69 -7.19
CA THR A 156 -25.24 -1.26 -7.09
C THR A 156 -26.32 -0.43 -7.82
N PRO A 157 -27.03 0.49 -7.15
CA PRO A 157 -26.90 0.86 -5.74
C PRO A 157 -27.34 -0.26 -4.77
N LEU A 158 -26.79 -0.20 -3.56
CA LEU A 158 -26.98 -1.22 -2.52
C LEU A 158 -28.45 -1.28 -2.05
N GLN A 159 -28.91 -2.49 -1.70
CA GLN A 159 -30.23 -2.72 -1.14
C GLN A 159 -30.12 -3.02 0.36
N GLY A 160 -30.64 -2.12 1.21
CA GLY A 160 -30.65 -2.30 2.66
C GLY A 160 -29.41 -1.74 3.39
N PRO A 161 -29.42 -1.79 4.74
CA PRO A 161 -28.40 -1.14 5.56
C PRO A 161 -27.12 -1.96 5.75
N THR A 162 -27.14 -3.25 5.40
CA THR A 162 -26.03 -4.18 5.62
C THR A 162 -25.89 -5.16 4.46
N ILE A 163 -24.66 -5.58 4.18
CA ILE A 163 -24.30 -6.55 3.15
C ILE A 163 -23.61 -7.76 3.81
N SER A 164 -23.97 -8.95 3.35
CA SER A 164 -23.33 -10.20 3.71
C SER A 164 -22.76 -10.84 2.45
N LEU A 165 -21.45 -11.07 2.44
CA LEU A 165 -20.73 -11.74 1.37
C LEU A 165 -19.99 -12.95 1.96
N PRO A 166 -19.81 -14.03 1.19
CA PRO A 166 -19.06 -15.19 1.65
C PRO A 166 -17.65 -14.82 2.15
N GLY A 167 -17.25 -15.39 3.28
CA GLY A 167 -15.95 -15.15 3.92
C GLY A 167 -15.84 -13.83 4.69
N LEU A 168 -16.72 -12.85 4.45
CA LEU A 168 -16.64 -11.53 5.10
C LEU A 168 -17.55 -11.43 6.34
N PRO A 169 -17.19 -10.59 7.32
CA PRO A 169 -18.11 -10.22 8.39
C PRO A 169 -19.32 -9.48 7.82
N LEU A 170 -20.38 -9.33 8.63
CA LEU A 170 -21.49 -8.45 8.26
C LEU A 170 -20.96 -7.02 8.11
N LEU A 171 -21.17 -6.42 6.94
CA LEU A 171 -20.69 -5.08 6.58
C LEU A 171 -21.86 -4.11 6.60
N GLY A 172 -21.71 -2.96 7.27
CA GLY A 172 -22.59 -1.82 7.05
C GLY A 172 -22.31 -1.18 5.68
N ILE A 173 -23.25 -0.37 5.17
CA ILE A 173 -23.05 0.33 3.88
C ILE A 173 -21.74 1.15 3.83
N HIS A 174 -21.38 1.79 4.95
CA HIS A 174 -20.17 2.61 5.07
C HIS A 174 -18.91 1.81 5.46
N ASP A 175 -19.01 0.49 5.51
CA ASP A 175 -17.88 -0.44 5.63
C ASP A 175 -17.46 -1.02 4.28
N LEU A 176 -18.28 -0.86 3.24
CA LEU A 176 -17.91 -1.21 1.86
C LEU A 176 -16.99 -0.14 1.29
N PRO A 177 -16.27 -0.41 0.18
CA PRO A 177 -15.49 0.61 -0.50
C PRO A 177 -16.36 1.76 -0.99
N SER A 178 -15.82 2.98 -1.00
CA SER A 178 -16.57 4.18 -1.39
C SER A 178 -17.10 4.14 -2.81
N PHE A 179 -16.43 3.41 -3.71
CA PHE A 179 -16.93 3.23 -5.08
C PHE A 179 -18.22 2.41 -5.15
N VAL A 180 -18.50 1.59 -4.12
CA VAL A 180 -19.68 0.74 -4.03
C VAL A 180 -20.83 1.45 -3.32
N TYR A 181 -20.57 2.08 -2.17
CA TYR A 181 -21.64 2.76 -1.42
C TYR A 181 -21.95 4.18 -1.90
N ALA A 182 -20.99 4.86 -2.56
CA ALA A 182 -21.16 6.17 -3.18
C ALA A 182 -20.98 6.05 -4.69
N VAL A 183 -21.92 5.35 -5.34
CA VAL A 183 -21.88 5.08 -6.78
C VAL A 183 -21.77 6.39 -7.55
N GLY A 184 -20.81 6.46 -8.48
CA GLY A 184 -20.61 7.61 -9.37
C GLY A 184 -19.64 8.69 -8.85
N SER A 185 -19.07 8.56 -7.64
CA SER A 185 -18.09 9.53 -7.13
C SER A 185 -16.78 9.56 -7.96
N TYR A 186 -16.34 8.41 -8.47
CA TYR A 186 -15.10 8.26 -9.24
C TYR A 186 -15.26 7.22 -10.37
N PRO A 187 -16.09 7.48 -11.40
CA PRO A 187 -16.51 6.46 -12.35
C PRO A 187 -15.33 5.84 -13.14
N SER A 188 -14.37 6.65 -13.56
CA SER A 188 -13.18 6.19 -14.30
C SER A 188 -12.27 5.30 -13.45
N ILE A 189 -11.99 5.71 -12.21
CA ILE A 189 -11.14 4.95 -11.27
C ILE A 189 -11.84 3.65 -10.87
N PHE A 190 -13.13 3.72 -10.56
CA PHE A 190 -13.90 2.54 -10.21
C PHE A 190 -13.94 1.52 -11.34
N SER A 191 -14.25 1.97 -12.57
CA SER A 191 -14.22 1.12 -13.75
C SER A 191 -12.85 0.48 -13.95
N HIS A 192 -11.77 1.24 -13.78
CA HIS A 192 -10.41 0.74 -13.90
C HIS A 192 -10.07 -0.33 -12.85
N VAL A 193 -10.39 -0.10 -11.57
CA VAL A 193 -10.17 -1.08 -10.50
C VAL A 193 -10.97 -2.36 -10.78
N LEU A 194 -12.24 -2.25 -11.16
CA LEU A 194 -13.03 -3.44 -11.49
C LEU A 194 -12.50 -4.22 -12.68
N LYS A 195 -11.77 -3.59 -13.62
CA LYS A 195 -11.17 -4.30 -14.76
C LYS A 195 -10.11 -5.32 -14.34
N GLN A 196 -9.57 -5.27 -13.12
CA GLN A 196 -8.64 -6.30 -12.63
C GLN A 196 -9.22 -7.73 -12.64
N TYR A 197 -10.56 -7.85 -12.63
CA TYR A 197 -11.27 -9.12 -12.68
C TYR A 197 -11.67 -9.57 -14.09
N SER A 198 -11.39 -8.78 -15.13
CA SER A 198 -11.87 -9.03 -16.50
C SER A 198 -11.21 -10.22 -17.20
N ASN A 199 -10.02 -10.62 -16.73
CA ASN A 199 -9.28 -11.77 -17.26
C ASN A 199 -8.48 -12.52 -16.16
N ILE A 200 -8.88 -12.35 -14.90
CA ILE A 200 -8.18 -12.90 -13.73
C ILE A 200 -8.05 -14.42 -13.77
N GLU A 201 -9.04 -15.11 -14.33
CA GLU A 201 -9.08 -16.57 -14.50
C GLU A 201 -8.02 -17.11 -15.47
N LYS A 202 -7.40 -16.23 -16.27
CA LYS A 202 -6.32 -16.59 -17.20
C LYS A 202 -4.93 -16.46 -16.57
N ALA A 203 -4.81 -15.83 -15.41
CA ALA A 203 -3.54 -15.70 -14.71
C ALA A 203 -3.08 -17.07 -14.19
N ASP A 204 -1.78 -17.36 -14.31
CA ASP A 204 -1.21 -18.61 -13.81
C ASP A 204 -1.00 -18.55 -12.29
N TRP A 205 -0.82 -17.34 -11.75
CA TRP A 205 -0.64 -17.08 -10.33
C TRP A 205 -1.43 -15.84 -9.91
N LEU A 206 -2.08 -15.91 -8.75
CA LEU A 206 -2.68 -14.77 -8.07
C LEU A 206 -1.91 -14.55 -6.76
N LEU A 207 -1.24 -13.41 -6.65
CA LEU A 207 -0.31 -13.07 -5.59
C LEU A 207 -0.86 -11.87 -4.80
N PHE A 208 -1.10 -12.04 -3.50
CA PHE A 208 -1.70 -11.03 -2.64
C PHE A 208 -0.69 -10.49 -1.65
N ASN A 209 -0.52 -9.17 -1.62
CA ASN A 209 0.26 -8.51 -0.57
C ASN A 209 -0.50 -8.52 0.76
N THR A 210 -0.55 -9.68 1.39
CA THR A 210 -1.13 -9.96 2.71
C THR A 210 -0.50 -11.26 3.25
N PHE A 211 -0.93 -11.75 4.41
CA PHE A 211 -0.48 -13.04 4.96
C PHE A 211 -1.66 -13.85 5.48
N ASP A 212 -1.49 -15.19 5.48
CA ASP A 212 -2.50 -16.17 5.86
C ASP A 212 -3.25 -15.79 7.14
N LYS A 213 -2.56 -15.57 8.27
CA LYS A 213 -3.24 -15.30 9.54
C LYS A 213 -4.04 -13.99 9.57
N LEU A 214 -3.80 -13.05 8.64
CA LEU A 214 -4.52 -11.78 8.55
C LEU A 214 -5.82 -11.89 7.76
N GLU A 215 -5.78 -12.67 6.67
CA GLU A 215 -6.83 -12.75 5.64
C GLU A 215 -7.00 -14.17 5.08
N ASP A 216 -6.97 -15.17 5.96
CA ASP A 216 -6.98 -16.59 5.57
C ASP A 216 -8.24 -16.97 4.81
N GLU A 217 -8.08 -17.79 3.78
CA GLU A 217 -9.15 -18.37 2.96
C GLU A 217 -10.18 -17.37 2.36
N LEU A 218 -9.90 -16.06 2.38
CA LEU A 218 -10.81 -15.06 1.80
C LEU A 218 -10.83 -15.08 0.27
N TRP A 219 -9.70 -15.44 -0.35
CA TRP A 219 -9.54 -15.44 -1.80
C TRP A 219 -8.68 -16.61 -2.28
N PRO A 220 -9.02 -17.25 -3.42
CA PRO A 220 -8.18 -18.29 -4.01
C PRO A 220 -6.87 -17.68 -4.55
N GLY A 221 -5.76 -17.82 -3.82
CA GLY A 221 -4.47 -17.27 -4.23
C GLY A 221 -3.35 -17.51 -3.22
N LYS A 222 -2.19 -16.92 -3.48
CA LYS A 222 -1.00 -17.01 -2.61
C LYS A 222 -0.80 -15.69 -1.89
N THR A 223 -0.83 -15.73 -0.55
CA THR A 223 -0.47 -14.58 0.29
C THR A 223 1.05 -14.48 0.36
N ILE A 224 1.65 -13.40 -0.14
CA ILE A 224 3.11 -13.24 -0.28
C ILE A 224 3.69 -12.11 0.56
N GLY A 225 2.85 -11.42 1.33
CA GLY A 225 3.20 -10.24 2.11
C GLY A 225 3.41 -10.53 3.60
N PRO A 226 3.49 -9.47 4.44
CA PRO A 226 3.54 -8.08 4.00
C PRO A 226 4.84 -7.76 3.23
N THR A 227 4.74 -7.05 2.11
CA THR A 227 5.89 -6.60 1.32
C THR A 227 6.45 -5.29 1.87
N VAL A 228 7.01 -5.37 3.08
CA VAL A 228 7.70 -4.28 3.79
C VAL A 228 9.21 -4.57 3.76
N PRO A 229 10.10 -3.55 3.72
CA PRO A 229 11.54 -3.75 3.67
C PRO A 229 12.05 -4.70 4.75
N SER A 230 12.96 -5.59 4.35
CA SER A 230 13.38 -6.73 5.15
C SER A 230 13.91 -6.34 6.52
N MET A 231 14.57 -5.19 6.63
CA MET A 231 15.14 -4.65 7.87
C MET A 231 14.10 -4.54 9.01
N TYR A 232 12.84 -4.29 8.68
CA TYR A 232 11.78 -4.13 9.69
C TYR A 232 11.18 -5.45 10.19
N LEU A 233 11.36 -6.53 9.43
CA LEU A 233 10.67 -7.80 9.68
C LEU A 233 11.64 -8.95 9.96
N TYR A 234 12.52 -9.28 9.01
CA TYR A 234 13.30 -10.52 9.02
C TYR A 234 14.81 -10.33 8.77
N LYS A 235 15.24 -9.15 8.32
CA LYS A 235 16.65 -8.71 8.21
C LYS A 235 17.57 -9.61 7.35
N ARG A 236 17.03 -10.26 6.32
CA ARG A 236 17.79 -11.20 5.47
C ARG A 236 18.23 -10.62 4.13
N VAL A 237 17.70 -9.46 3.73
CA VAL A 237 18.13 -8.79 2.50
C VAL A 237 19.06 -7.65 2.91
N GLU A 238 20.35 -7.82 2.67
CA GLU A 238 21.37 -6.82 2.98
C GLU A 238 21.09 -5.52 2.23
N GLY A 239 21.15 -4.38 2.92
CA GLY A 239 20.89 -3.06 2.35
C GLY A 239 19.42 -2.69 2.17
N ASP A 240 18.46 -3.57 2.51
CA ASP A 240 17.03 -3.30 2.35
C ASP A 240 16.42 -2.60 3.57
N ASN A 241 16.85 -1.35 3.77
CA ASN A 241 16.51 -0.50 4.92
C ASN A 241 15.28 0.39 4.70
N ASP A 242 14.90 0.59 3.43
CA ASP A 242 13.78 1.42 3.00
C ASP A 242 13.18 0.87 1.69
N TYR A 243 12.13 1.52 1.19
CA TYR A 243 11.50 1.11 -0.07
C TYR A 243 12.39 1.30 -1.30
N GLY A 244 13.41 2.16 -1.25
CA GLY A 244 14.36 2.43 -2.33
C GLY A 244 13.81 3.31 -3.45
N LEU A 245 12.54 3.71 -3.36
CA LEU A 245 11.83 4.52 -4.34
C LEU A 245 10.90 5.52 -3.63
N ASP A 246 11.39 6.74 -3.45
CA ASP A 246 10.59 7.86 -2.96
C ASP A 246 10.35 8.87 -4.09
N LEU A 247 9.08 9.09 -4.45
CA LEU A 247 8.70 10.15 -5.40
C LEU A 247 8.76 11.55 -4.77
N PHE A 248 8.96 11.63 -3.46
CA PHE A 248 8.97 12.86 -2.68
C PHE A 248 10.17 12.87 -1.74
N ASN A 249 10.87 14.00 -1.63
CA ASN A 249 12.09 14.07 -0.83
C ASN A 249 11.76 14.10 0.68
N PRO A 250 12.15 13.09 1.49
CA PRO A 250 11.83 13.05 2.91
C PRO A 250 12.64 14.05 3.75
N ASN A 251 11.99 14.70 4.71
CA ASN A 251 12.68 15.46 5.76
C ASN A 251 13.15 14.53 6.89
N ALA A 252 13.89 13.46 6.54
CA ALA A 252 14.25 12.37 7.47
C ALA A 252 14.99 12.89 8.71
N ASP A 253 16.02 13.71 8.51
CA ASP A 253 16.81 14.31 9.57
C ASP A 253 15.98 15.08 10.61
N ALA A 254 15.02 15.89 10.15
CA ALA A 254 14.17 16.69 11.03
C ALA A 254 13.21 15.80 11.83
N CYS A 255 12.62 14.80 11.17
CA CYS A 255 11.70 13.85 11.80
C CYS A 255 12.41 13.08 12.92
N MET A 256 13.55 12.46 12.61
CA MET A 256 14.24 11.58 13.55
C MET A 256 14.87 12.37 14.71
N LYS A 257 15.46 13.55 14.47
CA LYS A 257 15.97 14.42 15.54
C LYS A 257 14.86 14.82 16.51
N TRP A 258 13.67 15.15 16.00
CA TRP A 258 12.55 15.53 16.85
C TRP A 258 11.99 14.34 17.64
N LEU A 259 11.79 13.19 17.00
CA LEU A 259 11.29 11.96 17.63
C LEU A 259 12.21 11.46 18.76
N ASN A 260 13.53 11.57 18.58
CA ASN A 260 14.53 11.18 19.60
C ASN A 260 14.41 11.98 20.92
N THR A 261 13.73 13.13 20.91
CA THR A 261 13.51 13.94 22.12
C THR A 261 12.25 13.58 22.90
N LYS A 262 11.44 12.62 22.41
CA LYS A 262 10.12 12.30 22.96
C LYS A 262 10.13 10.99 23.73
N GLU A 263 9.27 10.90 24.73
CA GLU A 263 9.08 9.68 25.51
C GLU A 263 8.48 8.56 24.64
N SER A 264 8.73 7.31 25.03
CA SER A 264 8.21 6.15 24.30
C SER A 264 6.68 6.14 24.29
N GLY A 265 6.08 5.88 23.13
CA GLY A 265 4.63 5.83 22.97
C GLY A 265 3.88 7.15 23.19
N SER A 266 4.57 8.31 23.12
CA SER A 266 3.98 9.63 23.40
C SER A 266 3.57 10.44 22.16
N VAL A 267 3.96 9.99 20.96
CA VAL A 267 3.75 10.69 19.69
C VAL A 267 2.63 10.07 18.87
N VAL A 268 1.72 10.89 18.38
CA VAL A 268 0.74 10.56 17.34
C VAL A 268 1.36 10.85 15.98
N TYR A 269 1.59 9.82 15.18
CA TYR A 269 1.96 10.00 13.78
C TYR A 269 0.69 10.19 12.94
N VAL A 270 0.67 11.17 12.02
CA VAL A 270 -0.51 11.50 11.21
C VAL A 270 -0.13 11.57 9.73
N SER A 271 -0.77 10.73 8.90
CA SER A 271 -0.59 10.72 7.44
C SER A 271 -1.83 10.15 6.73
N PHE A 272 -2.28 10.86 5.69
CA PHE A 272 -3.42 10.45 4.84
C PHE A 272 -2.98 9.99 3.45
N GLY A 273 -1.71 9.59 3.32
CA GLY A 273 -1.15 9.08 2.07
C GLY A 273 -0.88 10.14 1.01
N SER A 274 -0.56 9.67 -0.20
CA SER A 274 -0.10 10.52 -1.31
C SER A 274 -1.22 11.08 -2.19
N ILE A 275 -2.44 10.52 -2.10
CA ILE A 275 -3.55 10.84 -3.01
C ILE A 275 -4.69 11.59 -2.32
N ALA A 276 -5.03 11.27 -1.07
CA ALA A 276 -6.18 11.88 -0.41
C ALA A 276 -5.95 13.38 -0.16
N THR A 277 -6.96 14.21 -0.43
CA THR A 277 -6.96 15.66 -0.22
C THR A 277 -8.06 16.02 0.76
N LEU A 278 -7.70 16.59 1.90
CA LEU A 278 -8.68 17.04 2.89
C LEU A 278 -9.20 18.44 2.51
N GLY A 279 -10.48 18.69 2.76
CA GLY A 279 -11.07 20.03 2.66
C GLY A 279 -10.54 20.94 3.77
N GLU A 280 -10.67 22.26 3.60
CA GLU A 280 -10.21 23.26 4.59
C GLU A 280 -10.87 23.05 5.96
N GLU A 281 -12.20 22.86 6.01
CA GLU A 281 -12.91 22.56 7.27
C GLU A 281 -12.36 21.30 7.95
N GLN A 282 -12.04 20.25 7.19
CA GLN A 282 -11.51 19.01 7.76
C GLN A 282 -10.07 19.17 8.25
N MET A 283 -9.24 19.93 7.54
CA MET A 283 -7.88 20.29 7.98
C MET A 283 -7.89 21.09 9.28
N GLU A 284 -8.84 22.03 9.40
CA GLU A 284 -9.02 22.82 10.62
C GLU A 284 -9.46 21.94 11.80
N GLU A 285 -10.50 21.11 11.64
CA GLU A 285 -10.95 20.21 12.71
C GLU A 285 -9.84 19.24 13.14
N LEU A 286 -9.04 18.74 12.20
CA LEU A 286 -7.89 17.88 12.47
C LEU A 286 -6.82 18.60 13.27
N ALA A 287 -6.41 19.79 12.84
CA ALA A 287 -5.42 20.62 13.50
C ALA A 287 -5.78 20.87 14.97
N TRP A 288 -7.04 21.29 15.21
CA TRP A 288 -7.51 21.58 16.56
C TRP A 288 -7.77 20.32 17.40
N GLY A 289 -8.15 19.20 16.78
CA GLY A 289 -8.29 17.91 17.45
C GLY A 289 -6.94 17.37 17.93
N LEU A 290 -5.91 17.47 17.10
CA LEU A 290 -4.53 17.11 17.46
C LEU A 290 -4.03 17.95 18.64
N LYS A 291 -4.21 19.27 18.58
CA LYS A 291 -3.86 20.18 19.69
C LYS A 291 -4.62 19.82 20.97
N GLY A 292 -5.95 19.62 20.88
CA GLY A 292 -6.79 19.26 22.03
C GLY A 292 -6.38 17.94 22.68
N SER A 293 -5.90 16.98 21.89
CA SER A 293 -5.47 15.67 22.39
C SER A 293 -4.36 15.77 23.44
N ASN A 294 -3.60 16.89 23.44
CA ASN A 294 -2.51 17.18 24.35
C ASN A 294 -1.29 16.24 24.20
N ASN A 295 -1.28 15.37 23.19
CA ASN A 295 -0.15 14.52 22.83
C ASN A 295 0.86 15.25 21.94
N TYR A 296 2.07 14.71 21.84
CA TYR A 296 2.99 15.10 20.77
C TYR A 296 2.45 14.59 19.44
N PHE A 297 2.65 15.31 18.33
CA PHE A 297 2.25 14.81 17.02
C PHE A 297 3.27 15.13 15.93
N LEU A 298 3.44 14.19 15.00
CA LEU A 298 4.17 14.39 13.74
C LEU A 298 3.16 14.26 12.61
N TRP A 299 2.88 15.35 11.91
CA TRP A 299 1.86 15.39 10.86
C TRP A 299 2.47 15.69 9.49
N VAL A 300 2.25 14.76 8.55
CA VAL A 300 2.62 14.94 7.15
C VAL A 300 1.53 15.74 6.42
N VAL A 301 1.87 16.95 5.98
CA VAL A 301 1.01 17.84 5.18
C VAL A 301 1.75 18.21 3.91
N ARG A 302 1.29 17.71 2.76
CA ARG A 302 1.95 17.98 1.47
C ARG A 302 2.01 19.50 1.21
N ALA A 303 3.07 19.94 0.54
CA ALA A 303 3.27 21.36 0.21
C ALA A 303 2.06 22.01 -0.52
N SER A 304 1.33 21.23 -1.32
CA SER A 304 0.11 21.69 -2.02
C SER A 304 -1.10 21.93 -1.10
N GLU A 305 -1.03 21.50 0.16
CA GLU A 305 -2.12 21.54 1.13
C GLU A 305 -1.80 22.46 2.33
N GLU A 306 -0.57 22.96 2.44
CA GLU A 306 -0.13 23.81 3.56
C GLU A 306 -0.99 25.08 3.71
N ASN A 307 -1.50 25.61 2.59
CA ASN A 307 -2.37 26.78 2.57
C ASN A 307 -3.72 26.55 3.28
N LYS A 308 -4.08 25.30 3.58
CA LYS A 308 -5.31 24.92 4.28
C LYS A 308 -5.13 24.84 5.80
N LEU A 309 -3.89 24.92 6.29
CA LEU A 309 -3.62 24.89 7.73
C LEU A 309 -4.08 26.19 8.40
N PRO A 310 -4.65 26.12 9.62
CA PRO A 310 -4.91 27.32 10.42
C PRO A 310 -3.62 28.11 10.65
N ARG A 311 -3.67 29.43 10.50
CA ARG A 311 -2.48 30.29 10.53
C ARG A 311 -1.76 30.24 11.87
N GLU A 312 -2.52 30.13 12.95
CA GLU A 312 -2.06 30.12 14.32
C GLU A 312 -1.50 28.75 14.75
N LEU A 313 -1.75 27.69 13.97
CA LEU A 313 -1.42 26.32 14.36
C LEU A 313 0.07 26.13 14.64
N ALA A 314 0.94 26.64 13.77
CA ALA A 314 2.37 26.45 13.88
C ALA A 314 2.93 27.10 15.16
N GLU A 315 2.45 28.29 15.51
CA GLU A 315 2.85 29.00 16.72
C GLU A 315 2.32 28.27 17.97
N GLU A 316 1.02 27.94 17.97
CA GLU A 316 0.34 27.33 19.12
C GLU A 316 0.70 25.87 19.39
N THR A 317 1.33 25.19 18.42
CA THR A 317 1.77 23.80 18.57
C THR A 317 3.28 23.63 18.47
N SER A 318 4.06 24.72 18.39
CA SER A 318 5.51 24.67 18.21
C SER A 318 6.27 23.79 19.22
N GLU A 319 5.77 23.65 20.45
CA GLU A 319 6.37 22.80 21.47
C GLU A 319 5.96 21.31 21.37
N LYS A 320 4.83 21.01 20.72
CA LYS A 320 4.20 19.67 20.72
C LYS A 320 4.07 19.02 19.34
N GLY A 321 4.06 19.81 18.28
CA GLY A 321 3.80 19.38 16.92
C GLY A 321 5.02 19.54 16.02
N LEU A 322 5.24 18.57 15.14
CA LEU A 322 6.12 18.70 14.00
C LEU A 322 5.29 18.50 12.72
N ILE A 323 5.19 19.53 11.89
CA ILE A 323 4.52 19.47 10.59
C ILE A 323 5.59 19.41 9.51
N VAL A 324 5.52 18.42 8.63
CA VAL A 324 6.48 18.22 7.53
C VAL A 324 5.76 17.90 6.23
N THR A 325 6.40 18.21 5.09
CA THR A 325 5.86 17.90 3.77
C THR A 325 5.96 16.43 3.37
N TRP A 326 6.98 15.75 3.89
CA TRP A 326 7.22 14.32 3.68
C TRP A 326 8.11 13.75 4.80
N CYS A 327 7.97 12.47 5.11
CA CYS A 327 8.77 11.76 6.12
C CYS A 327 9.10 10.32 5.68
N PRO A 328 10.18 9.71 6.21
CA PRO A 328 10.43 8.29 6.04
C PRO A 328 9.43 7.49 6.90
N GLN A 329 8.24 7.22 6.36
CA GLN A 329 7.09 6.69 7.12
C GLN A 329 7.42 5.43 7.91
N LEU A 330 8.18 4.49 7.33
CA LEU A 330 8.61 3.27 8.01
C LEU A 330 9.52 3.53 9.20
N GLU A 331 10.51 4.42 9.05
CA GLU A 331 11.40 4.80 10.16
C GLU A 331 10.62 5.49 11.27
N VAL A 332 9.68 6.37 10.92
CA VAL A 332 8.79 7.04 11.87
C VAL A 332 7.93 6.02 12.62
N LEU A 333 7.24 5.12 11.90
CA LEU A 333 6.41 4.07 12.51
C LEU A 333 7.23 3.09 13.37
N ALA A 334 8.48 2.83 13.01
CA ALA A 334 9.37 1.95 13.78
C ALA A 334 9.96 2.63 15.02
N HIS A 335 9.86 3.96 15.12
CA HIS A 335 10.45 4.73 16.22
C HIS A 335 9.68 4.54 17.53
N GLN A 336 10.39 4.25 18.62
CA GLN A 336 9.80 3.96 19.94
C GLN A 336 8.88 5.05 20.50
N ALA A 337 9.09 6.31 20.09
CA ALA A 337 8.25 7.44 20.52
C ALA A 337 6.83 7.40 19.92
N VAL A 338 6.62 6.73 18.79
CA VAL A 338 5.30 6.66 18.17
C VAL A 338 4.39 5.74 18.98
N GLY A 339 3.32 6.31 19.52
CA GLY A 339 2.30 5.62 20.31
C GLY A 339 1.11 5.17 19.48
N CYS A 340 0.73 5.94 18.46
CA CYS A 340 -0.31 5.55 17.52
C CYS A 340 -0.16 6.23 16.15
N PHE A 341 -0.86 5.67 15.16
CA PHE A 341 -0.90 6.17 13.79
C PHE A 341 -2.32 6.58 13.40
N MET A 342 -2.56 7.88 13.23
CA MET A 342 -3.77 8.40 12.63
C MET A 342 -3.65 8.34 11.10
N THR A 343 -4.49 7.51 10.48
CA THR A 343 -4.31 7.09 9.10
C THR A 343 -5.62 7.04 8.33
N HIS A 344 -5.51 7.30 7.03
CA HIS A 344 -6.58 7.03 6.06
C HIS A 344 -6.85 5.53 5.81
N CYS A 345 -6.08 4.60 6.40
CA CYS A 345 -6.25 3.15 6.18
C CYS A 345 -6.04 2.69 4.73
N GLY A 346 -5.16 3.35 3.98
CA GLY A 346 -4.63 2.76 2.73
C GLY A 346 -3.92 1.44 3.02
N TRP A 347 -4.00 0.47 2.10
CA TRP A 347 -3.59 -0.90 2.38
C TRP A 347 -2.13 -1.05 2.82
N ASN A 348 -1.19 -0.43 2.10
CA ASN A 348 0.23 -0.49 2.47
C ASN A 348 0.49 0.12 3.85
N SER A 349 -0.01 1.32 4.13
CA SER A 349 0.13 1.96 5.44
C SER A 349 -0.48 1.13 6.58
N THR A 350 -1.54 0.39 6.29
CA THR A 350 -2.17 -0.54 7.25
C THR A 350 -1.25 -1.71 7.54
N LEU A 351 -0.66 -2.33 6.50
CA LEU A 351 0.31 -3.41 6.65
C LEU A 351 1.58 -2.95 7.38
N GLU A 352 2.08 -1.74 7.10
CA GLU A 352 3.24 -1.17 7.80
C GLU A 352 2.97 -0.99 9.29
N ALA A 353 1.82 -0.41 9.65
CA ALA A 353 1.42 -0.22 11.03
C ALA A 353 1.30 -1.55 11.79
N LEU A 354 0.63 -2.53 11.19
CA LEU A 354 0.50 -3.87 11.76
C LEU A 354 1.86 -4.58 11.88
N SER A 355 2.70 -4.47 10.85
CA SER A 355 4.07 -5.04 10.82
C SER A 355 4.99 -4.44 11.88
N LEU A 356 4.75 -3.18 12.27
CA LEU A 356 5.56 -2.47 13.26
C LEU A 356 4.93 -2.48 14.66
N GLY A 357 3.69 -2.95 14.77
CA GLY A 357 2.95 -3.06 16.03
C GLY A 357 2.39 -1.72 16.52
N VAL A 358 2.12 -0.80 15.58
CA VAL A 358 1.60 0.54 15.88
C VAL A 358 0.07 0.51 15.82
N PRO A 359 -0.64 0.85 16.91
CA PRO A 359 -2.09 0.92 16.91
C PRO A 359 -2.58 2.11 16.06
N MET A 360 -3.80 2.03 15.54
CA MET A 360 -4.31 2.99 14.57
C MET A 360 -5.51 3.80 15.06
N VAL A 361 -5.57 5.06 14.63
CA VAL A 361 -6.80 5.86 14.60
C VAL A 361 -7.22 5.98 13.13
N ALA A 362 -8.22 5.20 12.74
CA ALA A 362 -8.71 5.10 11.37
C ALA A 362 -9.62 6.27 11.02
N MET A 363 -9.26 6.99 9.96
CA MET A 363 -10.04 8.08 9.37
C MET A 363 -10.06 7.91 7.83
N PRO A 364 -10.80 6.90 7.34
CA PRO A 364 -10.84 6.57 5.91
C PRO A 364 -11.42 7.72 5.09
N GLN A 365 -10.89 7.91 3.87
CA GLN A 365 -11.26 9.01 2.99
C GLN A 365 -12.05 8.56 1.76
N TRP A 366 -11.63 7.48 1.10
CA TRP A 366 -12.26 6.99 -0.15
C TRP A 366 -11.76 5.57 -0.49
N THR A 367 -12.16 5.03 -1.64
CA THR A 367 -11.77 3.71 -2.16
C THR A 367 -12.02 2.59 -1.13
N ASP A 368 -11.08 1.69 -0.93
CA ASP A 368 -11.06 0.50 -0.10
C ASP A 368 -10.85 0.78 1.41
N GLN A 369 -10.55 2.03 1.76
CA GLN A 369 -10.10 2.43 3.09
C GLN A 369 -11.14 2.20 4.18
N THR A 370 -12.42 2.35 3.87
CA THR A 370 -13.54 2.10 4.80
C THR A 370 -13.62 0.62 5.18
N THR A 371 -13.37 -0.28 4.23
CA THR A 371 -13.29 -1.73 4.49
C THR A 371 -12.04 -2.05 5.31
N ASN A 372 -10.89 -1.49 4.96
CA ASN A 372 -9.67 -1.68 5.76
C ASN A 372 -9.89 -1.19 7.20
N ALA A 373 -10.53 -0.03 7.40
CA ALA A 373 -10.85 0.50 8.73
C ALA A 373 -11.80 -0.42 9.51
N LYS A 374 -12.80 -1.03 8.86
CA LYS A 374 -13.69 -2.03 9.47
C LYS A 374 -12.89 -3.22 10.02
N PHE A 375 -11.91 -3.71 9.25
CA PHE A 375 -11.06 -4.82 9.67
C PHE A 375 -10.12 -4.43 10.81
N VAL A 376 -9.50 -3.25 10.74
CA VAL A 376 -8.64 -2.71 11.81
C VAL A 376 -9.35 -2.66 13.15
N VAL A 377 -10.61 -2.20 13.18
CA VAL A 377 -11.36 -2.01 14.42
C VAL A 377 -12.00 -3.31 14.90
N ASP A 378 -12.74 -4.00 14.02
CA ASP A 378 -13.66 -5.06 14.47
C ASP A 378 -13.03 -6.44 14.46
N ILE A 379 -12.13 -6.69 13.51
CA ILE A 379 -11.55 -8.02 13.27
C ILE A 379 -10.18 -8.11 13.95
N TRP A 380 -9.27 -7.21 13.59
CA TRP A 380 -7.91 -7.18 14.11
C TRP A 380 -7.82 -6.50 15.47
N LYS A 381 -8.80 -5.65 15.81
CA LYS A 381 -8.87 -4.92 17.09
C LYS A 381 -7.57 -4.18 17.42
N ALA A 382 -6.97 -3.59 16.39
CA ALA A 382 -5.69 -2.89 16.42
C ALA A 382 -5.84 -1.37 16.26
N GLY A 383 -7.08 -0.86 16.31
CA GLY A 383 -7.35 0.57 16.30
C GLY A 383 -8.79 0.92 16.60
N VAL A 384 -9.09 2.21 16.51
CA VAL A 384 -10.44 2.78 16.58
C VAL A 384 -10.74 3.54 15.29
N ARG A 385 -12.01 3.77 14.96
CA ARG A 385 -12.44 4.53 13.78
C ARG A 385 -13.19 5.78 14.22
N VAL A 386 -12.76 6.92 13.70
CA VAL A 386 -13.43 8.21 13.95
C VAL A 386 -14.82 8.23 13.33
N LYS A 387 -15.74 8.92 13.99
CA LYS A 387 -17.09 9.18 13.47
C LYS A 387 -17.15 10.49 12.69
N VAL A 388 -17.95 10.48 11.62
CA VAL A 388 -18.29 11.69 10.86
C VAL A 388 -19.63 12.25 11.35
N ASP A 389 -19.79 13.56 11.25
CA ASP A 389 -21.08 14.21 11.46
C ASP A 389 -21.99 14.11 10.22
N GLU A 390 -23.15 14.76 10.26
CA GLU A 390 -24.12 14.79 9.16
C GLU A 390 -23.57 15.43 7.87
N LYS A 391 -22.48 16.20 7.94
CA LYS A 391 -21.79 16.80 6.78
C LYS A 391 -20.65 15.93 6.26
N GLY A 392 -20.39 14.77 6.88
CA GLY A 392 -19.24 13.94 6.56
C GLY A 392 -17.92 14.45 7.14
N ILE A 393 -17.97 15.39 8.10
CA ILE A 393 -16.77 15.98 8.74
C ILE A 393 -16.50 15.28 10.06
N VAL A 394 -15.26 14.88 10.27
CA VAL A 394 -14.76 14.41 11.56
C VAL A 394 -14.44 15.61 12.43
N ARG A 395 -15.20 15.80 13.50
CA ARG A 395 -15.06 16.94 14.41
C ARG A 395 -13.85 16.77 15.35
N ARG A 396 -13.24 17.89 15.74
CA ARG A 396 -12.04 17.95 16.60
C ARG A 396 -12.21 17.18 17.90
N GLY A 397 -13.40 17.21 18.50
CA GLY A 397 -13.70 16.47 19.74
C GLY A 397 -13.70 14.95 19.54
N GLU A 398 -14.10 14.47 18.36
CA GLU A 398 -14.04 13.04 18.01
C GLU A 398 -12.58 12.61 17.78
N ILE A 399 -11.79 13.44 17.10
CA ILE A 399 -10.35 13.21 16.88
C ILE A 399 -9.63 13.12 18.23
N GLU A 400 -9.88 14.09 19.10
CA GLU A 400 -9.33 14.17 20.45
C GLU A 400 -9.69 12.94 21.28
N LEU A 401 -10.96 12.51 21.23
CA LEU A 401 -11.45 11.33 21.93
C LEU A 401 -10.80 10.04 21.42
N CYS A 402 -10.75 9.83 20.11
CA CYS A 402 -10.17 8.62 19.51
C CYS A 402 -8.66 8.52 19.78
N ILE A 403 -7.93 9.64 19.68
CA ILE A 403 -6.50 9.67 20.01
C ILE A 403 -6.30 9.31 21.48
N ARG A 404 -7.07 9.92 22.39
CA ARG A 404 -6.97 9.61 23.83
C ARG A 404 -7.28 8.15 24.10
N GLU A 405 -8.30 7.57 23.48
CA GLU A 405 -8.66 6.16 23.68
C GLU A 405 -7.50 5.21 23.33
N VAL A 406 -6.79 5.46 22.22
CA VAL A 406 -5.65 4.62 21.80
C VAL A 406 -4.40 4.88 22.64
N MET A 407 -4.16 6.14 23.02
CA MET A 407 -2.96 6.55 23.76
C MET A 407 -3.07 6.28 25.28
N GLU A 408 -4.28 6.22 25.85
CA GLU A 408 -4.52 5.94 27.26
C GLU A 408 -4.04 4.54 27.67
N GLU A 409 -3.52 4.41 28.89
CA GLU A 409 -2.95 3.16 29.38
C GLU A 409 -3.97 2.03 29.44
N GLU A 410 -5.12 2.23 30.08
CA GLU A 410 -6.12 1.18 30.29
C GLU A 410 -6.97 0.89 29.04
N LYS A 411 -7.57 1.91 28.42
CA LYS A 411 -8.43 1.71 27.24
C LYS A 411 -7.65 1.22 26.03
N GLY A 412 -6.46 1.80 25.79
CA GLY A 412 -5.61 1.42 24.65
C GLY A 412 -4.82 0.14 24.87
N LYS A 413 -4.83 -0.46 26.08
CA LYS A 413 -4.03 -1.64 26.43
C LYS A 413 -4.27 -2.82 25.50
N ASP A 414 -5.54 -3.15 25.29
CA ASP A 414 -5.94 -4.27 24.44
C ASP A 414 -5.62 -4.00 22.97
N ILE A 415 -5.79 -2.75 22.52
CA ILE A 415 -5.45 -2.31 21.16
C ILE A 415 -3.95 -2.49 20.91
N ARG A 416 -3.10 -1.99 21.82
CA ARG A 416 -1.64 -2.15 21.73
C ARG A 416 -1.20 -3.60 21.81
N ARG A 417 -1.82 -4.41 22.68
CA ARG A 417 -1.56 -5.86 22.74
C ARG A 417 -1.87 -6.53 21.40
N ASN A 418 -3.00 -6.19 20.77
CA ASN A 418 -3.37 -6.76 19.48
C ASN A 418 -2.43 -6.29 18.36
N ALA A 419 -2.07 -5.00 18.32
CA ALA A 419 -1.08 -4.49 17.37
C ALA A 419 0.26 -5.23 17.49
N CYS A 420 0.77 -5.41 18.72
CA CYS A 420 1.98 -6.22 18.97
C CYS A 420 1.82 -7.68 18.54
N ARG A 421 0.64 -8.29 18.75
CA ARG A 421 0.37 -9.65 18.26
C ARG A 421 0.47 -9.72 16.74
N TRP A 422 -0.15 -8.78 16.02
CA TRP A 422 -0.12 -8.75 14.56
C TRP A 422 1.30 -8.55 14.01
N LYS A 423 2.11 -7.74 14.69
CA LYS A 423 3.55 -7.60 14.38
C LYS A 423 4.28 -8.94 14.41
N GLU A 424 4.08 -9.74 15.47
CA GLU A 424 4.76 -11.03 15.58
C GLU A 424 4.26 -12.03 14.53
N LEU A 425 2.95 -12.04 14.23
CA LEU A 425 2.40 -12.90 13.16
C LEU A 425 2.88 -12.48 11.76
N ALA A 426 2.99 -11.17 11.50
CA ALA A 426 3.52 -10.64 10.25
C ALA A 426 4.98 -11.08 10.05
N LYS A 427 5.81 -10.99 11.09
CA LYS A 427 7.20 -11.49 11.07
C LYS A 427 7.25 -13.00 10.82
N GLU A 428 6.45 -13.77 11.54
CA GLU A 428 6.37 -15.24 11.37
C GLU A 428 6.02 -15.64 9.93
N ALA A 429 5.10 -14.91 9.29
CA ALA A 429 4.69 -15.20 7.92
C ALA A 429 5.81 -15.01 6.90
N VAL A 430 6.65 -13.99 7.06
CA VAL A 430 7.72 -13.66 6.10
C VAL A 430 9.08 -14.25 6.44
N ASP A 431 9.29 -14.72 7.66
CA ASP A 431 10.52 -15.43 8.05
C ASP A 431 10.66 -16.77 7.31
N GLU A 432 11.85 -17.35 7.32
CA GLU A 432 12.13 -18.61 6.63
C GLU A 432 11.22 -19.75 7.09
N GLY A 433 10.58 -20.40 6.12
CA GLY A 433 9.58 -21.44 6.39
C GLY A 433 8.24 -20.89 6.89
N GLY A 434 8.07 -19.57 6.98
CA GLY A 434 6.79 -18.89 7.17
C GLY A 434 5.84 -19.10 6.00
N SER A 435 4.56 -18.77 6.20
CA SER A 435 3.50 -18.98 5.20
C SER A 435 3.75 -18.23 3.90
N SER A 436 4.05 -16.93 3.98
CA SER A 436 4.39 -16.10 2.83
C SER A 436 5.71 -16.52 2.20
N ASP A 437 6.68 -17.01 2.99
CA ASP A 437 7.94 -17.52 2.44
C ASP A 437 7.76 -18.77 1.59
N LYS A 438 7.01 -19.74 2.11
CA LYS A 438 6.63 -20.96 1.37
C LYS A 438 5.85 -20.66 0.10
N ASN A 439 4.90 -19.72 0.16
CA ASN A 439 4.14 -19.30 -1.02
C ASN A 439 5.03 -18.71 -2.11
N ILE A 440 6.05 -17.94 -1.73
CA ILE A 440 7.03 -17.41 -2.69
C ILE A 440 7.96 -18.51 -3.20
N GLU A 441 8.38 -19.46 -2.36
CA GLU A 441 9.18 -20.61 -2.81
C GLU A 441 8.42 -21.47 -3.81
N GLU A 442 7.14 -21.70 -3.59
CA GLU A 442 6.27 -22.41 -4.53
C GLU A 442 6.16 -21.67 -5.86
N PHE A 443 5.97 -20.33 -5.82
CA PHE A 443 6.00 -19.48 -7.01
C PHE A 443 7.33 -19.59 -7.75
N VAL A 444 8.46 -19.46 -7.04
CA VAL A 444 9.81 -19.56 -7.62
C VAL A 444 10.04 -20.95 -8.23
N ALA A 445 9.66 -22.02 -7.52
CA ALA A 445 9.80 -23.39 -7.99
C ALA A 445 8.97 -23.66 -9.26
N GLY A 446 7.81 -23.01 -9.41
CA GLY A 446 6.99 -23.08 -10.62
C GLY A 446 7.60 -22.40 -11.86
N LEU A 447 8.67 -21.62 -11.69
CA LEU A 447 9.36 -20.91 -12.79
C LEU A 447 10.67 -21.56 -13.23
N VAL A 448 11.29 -22.36 -12.35
CA VAL A 448 12.61 -22.98 -12.56
C VAL A 448 12.56 -24.11 -13.57
#